data_AF-A0A3F3GZB1-F1
#
_entry.id   AF-A0A3F3GZB1-F1
#
_cell.length_a   1.000
_cell.length_b   1.000
_cell.length_c   1.000
_cell.angle_alpha   90.00
_cell.angle_beta   90.00
_cell.angle_gamma   90.00
#
_symmetry.space_group_name_H-M   'P 1'
#
loop_
_entity.id
_entity.type
_entity.pdbx_description
1 polymer ?
#
loop_
_entity_poly.entity_id
_entity_poly.type
_entity_poly.pdbx_seq_one_letter_code
_entity_poly.pdbx_strand_id
1 'polypeptide(L)'
;MVENELITEILKEMAPLFKRAKNTVYELRVVDQRYAGQVNFFFEWNQVGRSTISRQILTVPRRRVKDLEGLITTLKSKTMVKVTLV
;
A
#
# COMPACT_ATOMS: atom_id res chain seq x y z
N MET A 1 -16.25 -6.69 -8.63
CA MET A 1 -16.51 -5.23 -8.62
C MET A 1 -15.76 -4.54 -7.48
N VAL A 2 -15.90 -4.98 -6.22
CA VAL A 2 -15.25 -4.37 -5.04
C VAL A 2 -13.70 -4.29 -5.08
N GLU A 3 -13.03 -5.28 -5.67
CA GLU A 3 -11.55 -5.33 -5.67
C GLU A 3 -10.90 -4.28 -6.58
N ASN A 4 -11.50 -4.03 -7.76
CA ASN A 4 -11.02 -2.99 -8.66
C ASN A 4 -11.23 -1.58 -8.09
N GLU A 5 -12.31 -1.37 -7.34
CA GLU A 5 -12.58 -0.12 -6.62
C GLU A 5 -11.53 0.10 -5.54
N LEU A 6 -11.21 -0.94 -4.75
CA LEU A 6 -10.18 -0.87 -3.72
C LEU A 6 -8.79 -0.55 -4.30
N ILE A 7 -8.40 -1.20 -5.40
CA ILE A 7 -7.13 -0.90 -6.09
C ILE A 7 -7.09 0.56 -6.53
N THR A 8 -8.19 1.05 -7.12
CA THR A 8 -8.29 2.43 -7.60
C THR A 8 -8.18 3.42 -6.44
N GLU A 9 -8.84 3.14 -5.31
CA GLU A 9 -8.77 3.94 -4.09
C GLU A 9 -7.34 4.00 -3.54
N ILE A 10 -6.67 2.85 -3.40
CA ILE A 10 -5.27 2.79 -2.95
C ILE A 10 -4.36 3.64 -3.85
N LEU A 11 -4.45 3.47 -5.17
CA LEU A 11 -3.62 4.23 -6.12
C LEU A 11 -3.90 5.74 -6.05
N LYS A 12 -5.16 6.12 -5.84
CA LYS A 12 -5.57 7.52 -5.69
C LYS A 12 -4.97 8.15 -4.43
N GLU A 13 -4.98 7.44 -3.31
CA GLU A 13 -4.39 7.92 -2.04
C GLU A 13 -2.85 7.95 -2.09
N MET A 14 -2.21 7.07 -2.86
CA MET A 14 -0.75 7.07 -3.06
C MET A 14 -0.27 8.22 -3.95
N ALA A 15 -1.03 8.57 -4.99
CA ALA A 15 -0.63 9.55 -6.00
C ALA A 15 -0.10 10.89 -5.43
N PRO A 16 -0.76 11.56 -4.46
CA PRO A 16 -0.24 12.81 -3.91
C PRO A 16 1.03 12.66 -3.05
N LEU A 17 1.33 11.46 -2.58
CA LEU A 17 2.50 11.17 -1.74
C LEU A 17 3.74 10.80 -2.59
N PHE A 18 3.52 10.27 -3.80
CA PHE A 18 4.60 9.91 -4.70
C PHE A 18 5.22 11.14 -5.36
N LYS A 19 6.34 11.61 -4.81
CA LYS A 19 7.12 12.74 -5.36
C LYS A 19 8.46 12.23 -5.87
N ARG A 20 8.64 12.07 -7.19
CA ARG A 20 9.88 11.54 -7.77
C ARG A 20 11.10 12.33 -7.28
N ALA A 21 11.88 11.72 -6.39
CA ALA A 21 13.08 12.29 -5.80
C ALA A 21 14.26 11.32 -5.96
N LYS A 22 15.47 11.87 -6.15
CA LYS A 22 16.69 11.06 -6.24
C LYS A 22 16.99 10.42 -4.88
N ASN A 23 17.55 9.21 -4.92
CA ASN A 23 17.95 8.44 -3.73
C ASN A 23 16.82 8.25 -2.71
N THR A 24 15.57 8.20 -3.16
CA THR A 24 14.40 7.94 -2.31
C THR A 24 13.83 6.58 -2.67
N VAL A 25 13.60 5.75 -1.66
CA VAL A 25 12.87 4.48 -1.77
C VAL A 25 11.40 4.74 -1.43
N TYR A 26 10.49 4.12 -2.19
CA TYR A 26 9.05 4.17 -1.94
C TYR A 26 8.52 2.75 -1.81
N GLU A 27 7.68 2.52 -0.82
CA GLU A 27 7.08 1.23 -0.54
C GLU A 27 5.61 1.39 -0.15
N LEU A 28 4.75 0.55 -0.71
CA LEU A 28 3.40 0.31 -0.21
C LEU A 28 3.49 -0.90 0.72
N ARG A 29 3.35 -0.65 2.03
CA ARG A 29 3.34 -1.70 3.04
C ARG A 29 1.89 -2.06 3.37
N VAL A 30 1.55 -3.32 3.15
CA VAL A 30 0.23 -3.89 3.42
C VAL A 30 0.32 -4.73 4.68
N VAL A 31 -0.52 -4.45 5.67
CA VAL A 31 -0.50 -5.14 6.97
C VAL A 31 -1.82 -5.87 7.19
N ASP A 32 -1.78 -7.20 7.24
CA ASP A 32 -2.96 -8.04 7.52
C ASP A 32 -3.16 -8.19 9.04
N GLN A 33 -3.89 -7.27 9.64
CA GLN A 33 -4.21 -7.33 11.07
C GLN A 33 -5.41 -8.25 11.32
N ARG A 34 -5.17 -9.56 11.20
CA ARG A 34 -6.20 -10.60 11.31
C ARG A 34 -7.02 -10.52 12.59
N TYR A 35 -6.37 -10.29 13.73
CA TYR A 35 -7.05 -10.19 15.04
C TYR A 35 -7.91 -8.92 15.17
N ALA A 36 -7.49 -7.83 14.53
CA ALA A 36 -8.27 -6.59 14.49
C ALA A 36 -9.31 -6.58 13.34
N GLY A 37 -9.35 -7.63 12.53
CA GLY A 37 -10.30 -7.76 11.42
C GLY A 37 -10.11 -6.69 10.33
N GLN A 38 -8.89 -6.21 10.11
CA GLN A 38 -8.60 -5.13 9.16
C GLN A 38 -7.29 -5.34 8.38
N VAL A 39 -7.25 -4.80 7.17
CA VAL A 39 -6.04 -4.66 6.36
C VAL A 39 -5.70 -3.18 6.29
N ASN A 40 -4.48 -2.82 6.66
CA ASN A 40 -4.01 -1.44 6.59
C ASN A 40 -2.99 -1.30 5.48
N PHE A 41 -3.06 -0.16 4.79
CA PHE A 41 -2.14 0.21 3.73
C PHE A 41 -1.37 1.44 4.17
N PHE A 42 -0.05 1.33 4.19
CA PHE A 42 0.87 2.41 4.51
C PHE A 42 1.70 2.75 3.28
N PHE A 43 1.76 4.03 2.94
CA PHE A 43 2.72 4.53 1.99
C PHE A 43 3.96 5.00 2.74
N GLU A 44 5.07 4.33 2.50
CA GLU A 44 6.34 4.56 3.15
C GLU A 44 7.35 5.13 2.15
N TRP A 45 8.14 6.10 2.60
CA TRP A 45 9.26 6.59 1.81
C TRP A 45 10.40 7.06 2.69
N ASN A 46 11.62 6.95 2.17
CA ASN A 46 12.81 7.40 2.86
C ASN A 46 13.91 7.75 1.86
N GLN A 47 14.68 8.79 2.16
CA GLN A 47 15.96 8.97 1.49
C GLN A 47 16.94 7.93 2.04
N VAL A 48 17.76 7.36 1.18
CA VAL A 48 18.79 6.39 1.59
C VAL A 48 19.68 7.01 2.68
N GLY A 49 19.83 6.32 3.81
CA GLY A 49 20.55 6.82 4.98
C GLY A 49 19.73 7.72 5.91
N ARG A 50 18.43 7.88 5.66
CA ARG A 50 17.49 8.62 6.53
C ARG A 50 16.37 7.70 7.01
N SER A 51 15.74 8.10 8.12
CA SER A 51 14.59 7.42 8.70
C SER A 51 13.41 7.36 7.74
N THR A 52 12.67 6.26 7.79
CA THR A 52 11.46 6.06 7.00
C THR A 52 10.31 6.88 7.55
N ILE A 53 9.64 7.60 6.65
CA ILE A 53 8.35 8.20 6.92
C ILE A 53 7.30 7.16 6.50
N SER A 54 6.45 6.78 7.44
CA SER A 54 5.34 5.85 7.20
C SER A 54 4.02 6.59 7.40
N ARG A 55 3.16 6.57 6.38
CA ARG A 55 1.84 7.20 6.43
C ARG A 55 0.77 6.18 6.09
N GLN A 56 -0.16 5.95 7.02
CA GLN A 56 -1.36 5.17 6.73
C GLN A 56 -2.21 5.93 5.70
N ILE A 57 -2.56 5.25 4.61
CA ILE A 57 -3.35 5.81 3.51
C ILE A 57 -4.75 5.22 3.44
N LEU A 58 -4.94 3.99 3.92
CA LEU A 58 -6.23 3.33 3.89
C LEU A 58 -6.33 2.22 4.94
N THR A 59 -7.52 2.04 5.49
CA THR A 59 -7.90 0.89 6.33
C THR A 59 -9.15 0.26 5.78
N VAL A 60 -9.11 -1.06 5.59
CA VAL A 60 -10.23 -1.82 5.02
C VAL A 60 -10.57 -2.97 5.94
N PRO A 61 -11.86 -3.23 6.22
CA PRO A 61 -12.26 -4.44 6.93
C PRO A 61 -11.77 -5.69 6.21
N ARG A 62 -11.13 -6.62 6.92
CA ARG A 62 -10.53 -7.83 6.36
C ARG A 62 -11.51 -8.67 5.55
N ARG A 63 -12.79 -8.68 5.96
CA ARG A 63 -13.90 -9.34 5.26
C ARG A 63 -14.17 -8.81 3.84
N ARG A 64 -13.76 -7.57 3.53
CA ARG A 64 -13.88 -7.00 2.18
C ARG A 64 -12.75 -7.45 1.26
N VAL A 65 -11.63 -7.89 1.81
CA VAL A 65 -10.48 -8.40 1.06
C VAL A 65 -10.55 -9.92 1.06
N LYS A 66 -11.15 -10.52 0.02
CA LYS A 66 -11.29 -11.98 -0.09
C LYS A 66 -9.96 -12.65 -0.41
N ASP A 67 -9.25 -12.13 -1.41
CA ASP A 67 -7.95 -12.59 -1.84
C ASP A 67 -6.92 -11.48 -1.65
N LEU A 68 -6.09 -11.60 -0.61
CA LEU A 68 -5.08 -10.60 -0.31
C LEU A 68 -3.85 -10.74 -1.23
N GLU A 69 -3.50 -11.97 -1.60
CA GLU A 69 -2.35 -12.24 -2.47
C GLU A 69 -2.61 -11.80 -3.91
N GLY A 70 -3.84 -12.04 -4.41
CA GLY A 70 -4.30 -11.55 -5.70
C GLY A 70 -4.32 -10.02 -5.76
N LEU A 71 -4.81 -9.37 -4.70
CA LEU A 71 -4.77 -7.91 -4.57
C LEU A 71 -3.34 -7.37 -4.63
N ILE A 72 -2.41 -7.97 -3.89
CA ILE A 72 -1.00 -7.54 -3.84
C ILE A 72 -0.31 -7.74 -5.18
N THR A 73 -0.56 -8.87 -5.84
CA THR A 73 -0.02 -9.15 -7.18
C THR A 73 -0.51 -8.11 -8.19
N THR A 74 -1.78 -7.74 -8.11
CA THR A 74 -2.36 -6.71 -8.97
C THR A 74 -1.82 -5.31 -8.66
N LEU A 75 -1.57 -4.99 -7.38
CA LEU A 75 -0.92 -3.73 -7.01
C LEU A 75 0.50 -3.67 -7.55
N LYS A 76 1.29 -4.74 -7.38
CA LYS A 76 2.67 -4.84 -7.92
C LYS A 76 2.74 -4.63 -9.43
N SER A 77 1.72 -5.06 -10.18
CA SER A 77 1.70 -4.85 -11.64
C SER A 77 1.23 -3.46 -12.07
N LYS A 78 0.47 -2.75 -11.22
CA LYS A 78 -0.10 -1.43 -11.51
C LYS A 78 0.72 -0.25 -10.96
N THR A 79 1.67 -0.49 -10.07
CA THR A 79 2.50 0.55 -9.48
C THR A 79 3.99 0.28 -9.66
N MET A 80 4.78 1.35 -9.72
CA MET A 80 6.24 1.28 -9.76
C MET A 80 6.86 1.24 -8.35
N VAL A 81 6.06 1.39 -7.30
CA VAL A 81 6.56 1.28 -5.93
C VAL A 81 6.60 -0.17 -5.49
N LYS A 82 7.56 -0.50 -4.63
CA LYS A 82 7.63 -1.83 -4.02
C LYS A 82 6.38 -2.08 -3.19
N VAL A 83 5.80 -3.28 -3.26
CA VAL A 83 4.64 -3.66 -2.43
C VAL A 83 5.04 -4.85 -1.56
N THR A 84 4.89 -4.70 -0.24
CA THR A 84 5.27 -5.73 0.74
C THR A 84 4.08 -6.08 1.62
N LEU A 85 3.82 -7.38 1.78
CA LEU A 85 2.92 -7.90 2.79
C LEU A 85 3.67 -8.09 4.10
N VAL A 86 3.08 -7.63 5.20
CA VAL A 86 3.60 -7.79 6.57
C VAL A 86 2.53 -8.37 7.48
#